data_AF-A0A946SNW6-F1
#
_entry.id   AF-A0A946SNW6-F1
#
_cell.length_a   1.000
_cell.length_b   1.000
_cell.length_c   1.000
_cell.angle_alpha   90.00
_cell.angle_beta   90.00
_cell.angle_gamma   90.00
#
_symmetry.space_group_name_H-M   'P 1'
#
loop_
_entity.id
_entity.type
_entity.pdbx_description
1 polymer ?
#
loop_
_entity_poly.entity_id
_entity_poly.type
_entity_poly.pdbx_seq_one_letter_code
_entity_poly.pdbx_strand_id
1 'polypeptide(L)'
;MRTIDASQDVESERMPGAGAPPVRRRGSIVLPRLLIGLVVLICTEVFSGASVKVGLWHPWTWIVTYWLYFAHFFLFTTLAVRTGRTSFSSLYLWGVLFGLYESWITKVIWHGYGGDGKFVMGSIGPYGFSEISMVFIFHPVAAFILPLAVACLLCPPLRRVFPDLAWLTSRARLARGVRVYLIASFGIVLAMNSGGPVHLAANLAIVLALLVLVSRLARPGLAASDGVDIVAFRAKGFVGLCVYLAALYGLTYVFLMPAGRPSVPVQLLTFVFYAIVIVGLRRHRRREPVPTVPRDTLRREMRSVLVGFASVLAVGMILSPLTGRPAIFAPVVANFVIWTPLGFLLTGVSLVRGARRASV
;
A
#
# COMPACT_ATOMS: atom_id res chain seq x y z
N MET A 1 -57.89 58.33 30.70
CA MET A 1 -57.27 57.80 29.48
C MET A 1 -56.51 56.55 29.87
N ARG A 2 -57.15 55.37 29.74
CA ARG A 2 -56.63 54.05 30.13
C ARG A 2 -56.14 53.36 28.86
N THR A 3 -54.86 53.05 28.77
CA THR A 3 -54.28 52.22 27.71
C THR A 3 -54.33 50.77 28.16
N ILE A 4 -55.06 49.96 27.40
CA ILE A 4 -55.10 48.50 27.47
C ILE A 4 -53.99 48.02 26.54
N ASP A 5 -52.97 47.38 27.10
CA ASP A 5 -51.89 46.75 26.32
C ASP A 5 -52.22 45.26 26.21
N ALA A 6 -52.48 44.81 24.99
CA ALA A 6 -52.86 43.43 24.69
C ALA A 6 -51.58 42.61 24.49
N SER A 7 -51.17 41.90 25.54
CA SER A 7 -50.16 40.85 25.45
C SER A 7 -50.71 39.70 24.61
N GLN A 8 -50.21 39.57 23.39
CA GLN A 8 -50.36 38.37 22.58
C GLN A 8 -49.50 37.25 23.19
N ASP A 9 -50.15 36.30 23.83
CA ASP A 9 -49.58 34.99 24.15
C ASP A 9 -49.30 34.24 22.85
N VAL A 10 -48.04 34.27 22.42
CA VAL A 10 -47.52 33.34 21.41
C VAL A 10 -47.20 32.03 22.13
N GLU A 11 -48.14 31.09 22.07
CA GLU A 11 -47.90 29.70 22.42
C GLU A 11 -46.70 29.16 21.64
N SER A 12 -45.60 28.94 22.37
CA SER A 12 -44.43 28.23 21.90
C SER A 12 -44.81 26.76 21.67
N GLU A 13 -45.15 26.43 20.43
CA GLU A 13 -45.19 25.06 19.92
C GLU A 13 -43.80 24.43 20.11
N ARG A 14 -43.66 23.62 21.17
CA ARG A 14 -42.47 22.79 21.37
C ARG A 14 -42.43 21.73 20.28
N MET A 15 -41.57 21.97 19.28
CA MET A 15 -41.18 20.98 18.29
C MET A 15 -40.76 19.66 18.97
N PRO A 16 -41.35 18.52 18.55
CA PRO A 16 -41.05 17.22 19.14
C PRO A 16 -39.61 16.78 18.84
N GLY A 17 -38.89 16.47 19.92
CA GLY A 17 -37.76 15.54 20.01
C GLY A 17 -36.79 15.52 18.83
N ALA A 18 -35.69 16.28 18.97
CA ALA A 18 -34.45 15.99 18.27
C ALA A 18 -34.08 14.52 18.49
N GLY A 19 -34.38 13.68 17.50
CA GLY A 19 -34.14 12.25 17.54
C GLY A 19 -32.69 11.99 17.92
N ALA A 20 -32.49 11.20 18.97
CA ALA A 20 -31.17 10.73 19.36
C ALA A 20 -30.44 10.20 18.11
N PRO A 21 -29.18 10.59 17.89
CA PRO A 21 -28.45 10.15 16.72
C PRO A 21 -28.48 8.62 16.67
N PRO A 22 -28.75 8.02 15.49
CA PRO A 22 -28.90 6.58 15.36
C PRO A 22 -27.71 5.90 16.01
N VAL A 23 -27.98 5.01 16.96
CA VAL A 23 -26.97 4.22 17.66
C VAL A 23 -26.17 3.47 16.59
N ARG A 24 -24.99 3.99 16.26
CA ARG A 24 -24.07 3.38 15.29
C ARG A 24 -23.73 1.99 15.81
N ARG A 25 -24.36 0.94 15.26
CA ARG A 25 -23.92 -0.44 15.49
C ARG A 25 -22.44 -0.49 15.11
N ARG A 26 -21.56 -0.75 16.08
CA ARG A 26 -20.15 -1.03 15.82
C ARG A 26 -20.08 -2.31 15.00
N GLY A 27 -20.13 -2.18 13.68
CA GLY A 27 -19.74 -3.27 12.80
C GLY A 27 -18.32 -3.72 13.16
N SER A 28 -18.08 -5.02 13.14
CA SER A 28 -16.74 -5.55 13.39
C SER A 28 -15.75 -5.00 12.35
N ILE A 29 -14.80 -4.18 12.78
CA ILE A 29 -13.74 -3.60 11.94
C ILE A 29 -12.64 -4.62 11.60
N VAL A 30 -12.66 -5.79 12.22
CA VAL A 30 -11.65 -6.84 12.05
C VAL A 30 -11.71 -7.40 10.63
N LEU A 31 -12.89 -7.82 10.17
CA LEU A 31 -13.04 -8.40 8.83
C LEU A 31 -12.62 -7.42 7.71
N PRO A 32 -13.05 -6.14 7.69
CA PRO A 32 -12.54 -5.16 6.72
C PRO A 32 -11.02 -5.03 6.72
N ARG A 33 -10.37 -5.06 7.88
CA ARG A 33 -8.90 -5.02 7.96
C ARG A 33 -8.26 -6.25 7.34
N LEU A 34 -8.79 -7.44 7.63
CA LEU A 34 -8.28 -8.68 7.06
C LEU A 34 -8.42 -8.69 5.53
N LEU A 35 -9.55 -8.20 5.01
CA LEU A 35 -9.77 -8.05 3.57
C LEU A 35 -8.83 -7.03 2.93
N ILE A 36 -8.51 -5.92 3.61
CA ILE A 36 -7.50 -4.97 3.12
C ILE A 36 -6.11 -5.63 3.13
N GLY A 37 -5.75 -6.36 4.19
CA GLY A 37 -4.51 -7.14 4.21
C GLY A 37 -4.39 -8.10 3.04
N LEU A 38 -5.51 -8.68 2.61
CA LEU A 38 -5.54 -9.57 1.45
C LEU A 38 -5.29 -8.81 0.14
N VAL A 39 -5.84 -7.61 0.00
CA VAL A 39 -5.52 -6.72 -1.11
C VAL A 39 -4.03 -6.35 -1.10
N VAL A 40 -3.45 -6.06 0.07
CA VAL A 40 -2.00 -5.78 0.20
C VAL A 40 -1.18 -6.99 -0.24
N LEU A 41 -1.53 -8.20 0.22
CA LEU A 41 -0.87 -9.44 -0.19
C LEU A 41 -0.93 -9.63 -1.71
N ILE A 42 -2.11 -9.49 -2.31
CA ILE A 42 -2.29 -9.62 -3.78
C ILE A 42 -1.41 -8.60 -4.51
N CYS A 43 -1.51 -7.31 -4.15
CA CYS A 43 -0.73 -6.29 -4.83
C CYS A 43 0.78 -6.49 -4.68
N THR A 44 1.25 -7.05 -3.57
CA THR A 44 2.70 -7.17 -3.31
C THR A 44 3.27 -8.50 -3.80
N GLU A 45 2.68 -9.62 -3.41
CA GLU A 45 3.20 -10.96 -3.71
C GLU A 45 2.79 -11.47 -5.08
N VAL A 46 1.55 -11.21 -5.48
CA VAL A 46 1.08 -11.71 -6.77
C VAL A 46 1.69 -10.87 -7.88
N PHE A 47 1.74 -9.53 -7.76
CA PHE A 47 2.33 -8.72 -8.83
C PHE A 47 3.86 -8.78 -8.89
N SER A 48 4.54 -9.16 -7.80
CA SER A 48 5.98 -9.49 -7.86
C SER A 48 6.22 -10.89 -8.41
N GLY A 49 5.20 -11.76 -8.38
CA GLY A 49 5.30 -13.18 -8.73
C GLY A 49 5.98 -14.06 -7.67
N ALA A 50 6.42 -13.49 -6.54
CA ALA A 50 7.21 -14.21 -5.53
C ALA A 50 6.46 -15.41 -4.93
N SER A 51 5.25 -15.20 -4.42
CA SER A 51 4.40 -16.31 -3.93
C SER A 51 3.73 -17.12 -5.04
N VAL A 52 3.77 -16.69 -6.31
CA VAL A 52 3.13 -17.42 -7.42
C VAL A 52 3.97 -18.65 -7.79
N LYS A 53 5.31 -18.52 -7.76
CA LYS A 53 6.25 -19.61 -8.03
C LYS A 53 6.05 -20.81 -7.11
N VAL A 54 6.00 -20.55 -5.80
CA VAL A 54 5.82 -21.59 -4.76
C VAL A 54 4.34 -21.95 -4.58
N GLY A 55 3.46 -21.02 -4.96
CA GLY A 55 2.01 -21.14 -4.87
C GLY A 55 1.42 -20.39 -3.67
N LEU A 56 0.30 -19.71 -3.91
CA LEU A 56 -0.49 -19.05 -2.87
C LEU A 56 -1.06 -20.03 -1.85
N TRP A 57 -1.02 -21.34 -2.10
CA TRP A 57 -1.41 -22.37 -1.13
C TRP A 57 -0.32 -22.66 -0.09
N HIS A 58 0.91 -22.18 -0.28
CA HIS A 58 2.00 -22.46 0.64
C HIS A 58 1.73 -21.85 2.03
N PRO A 59 1.87 -22.61 3.14
CA PRO A 59 1.53 -22.11 4.48
C PRO A 59 2.30 -20.84 4.89
N TRP A 60 3.55 -20.72 4.47
CA TRP A 60 4.37 -19.52 4.72
C TRP A 60 3.72 -18.23 4.21
N THR A 61 3.05 -18.30 3.06
CA THR A 61 2.36 -17.15 2.45
C THR A 61 1.28 -16.60 3.37
N TRP A 62 0.56 -17.48 4.08
CA TRP A 62 -0.53 -17.08 4.97
C TRP A 62 -0.10 -16.83 6.42
N ILE A 63 0.88 -17.59 6.92
CA ILE A 63 1.31 -17.53 8.32
C ILE A 63 2.35 -16.43 8.55
N VAL A 64 3.19 -16.15 7.55
CA VAL A 64 4.29 -15.18 7.68
C VAL A 64 4.07 -14.00 6.75
N THR A 65 4.04 -14.25 5.44
CA THR A 65 4.05 -13.19 4.42
C THR A 65 2.82 -12.29 4.49
N TYR A 66 1.62 -12.85 4.63
CA TYR A 66 0.38 -12.09 4.81
C TYR A 66 0.46 -11.17 6.02
N TRP A 67 0.86 -11.70 7.18
CA TRP A 67 0.90 -10.94 8.43
C TRP A 67 2.02 -9.91 8.45
N LEU A 68 3.15 -10.21 7.80
CA LEU A 68 4.22 -9.26 7.53
C LEU A 68 3.69 -8.03 6.80
N TYR A 69 3.03 -8.22 5.65
CA TYR A 69 2.53 -7.10 4.85
C TYR A 69 1.34 -6.40 5.50
N PHE A 70 0.43 -7.15 6.10
CA PHE A 70 -0.66 -6.61 6.90
C PHE A 70 -0.10 -5.64 7.94
N ALA A 71 0.87 -6.11 8.74
CA ALA A 71 1.38 -5.33 9.85
C ALA A 71 2.10 -4.05 9.39
N HIS A 72 2.96 -4.14 8.37
CA HIS A 72 3.64 -2.96 7.81
C HIS A 72 2.64 -1.96 7.23
N PHE A 73 1.67 -2.44 6.44
CA PHE A 73 0.65 -1.58 5.85
C PHE A 73 -0.07 -0.79 6.95
N PHE A 74 -0.60 -1.49 7.95
CA PHE A 74 -1.35 -0.86 9.04
C PHE A 74 -0.49 0.01 9.96
N LEU A 75 0.81 -0.27 10.09
CA LEU A 75 1.73 0.56 10.87
C LEU A 75 1.83 1.92 10.19
N PHE A 76 2.15 1.93 8.90
CA PHE A 76 2.40 3.16 8.16
C PHE A 76 1.12 3.92 7.84
N THR A 77 -0.02 3.28 7.59
CA THR A 77 -1.30 4.00 7.48
C THR A 77 -1.71 4.61 8.83
N THR A 78 -1.50 3.91 9.96
CA THR A 78 -1.78 4.47 11.29
C THR A 78 -0.89 5.70 11.56
N LEU A 79 0.40 5.62 11.25
CA LEU A 79 1.32 6.74 11.39
C LEU A 79 0.97 7.90 10.45
N ALA A 80 0.64 7.63 9.19
CA ALA A 80 0.22 8.64 8.22
C ALA A 80 -1.03 9.40 8.69
N VAL A 81 -2.03 8.68 9.21
CA VAL A 81 -3.26 9.28 9.77
C VAL A 81 -2.93 10.11 11.01
N ARG A 82 -2.20 9.56 11.99
CA ARG A 82 -1.91 10.26 13.26
C ARG A 82 -1.07 11.51 13.09
N THR A 83 -0.13 11.49 12.14
CA THR A 83 0.73 12.64 11.83
C THR A 83 0.11 13.59 10.79
N GLY A 84 -1.05 13.24 10.22
CA GLY A 84 -1.67 13.91 9.07
C GLY A 84 -0.77 14.03 7.84
N ARG A 85 0.20 13.12 7.68
CA ARG A 85 1.13 13.07 6.55
C ARG A 85 0.54 12.21 5.43
N THR A 86 -0.56 12.69 4.86
CA THR A 86 -1.40 11.91 3.93
C THR A 86 -1.37 12.42 2.49
N SER A 87 -0.50 13.38 2.17
CA SER A 87 -0.27 13.80 0.79
C SER A 87 0.36 12.68 -0.04
N PHE A 88 0.18 12.68 -1.35
CA PHE A 88 0.76 11.64 -2.22
C PHE A 88 2.28 11.47 -2.02
N SER A 89 3.03 12.57 -1.92
CA SER A 89 4.48 12.53 -1.65
C SER A 89 4.81 11.96 -0.27
N SER A 90 4.00 12.26 0.76
CA SER A 90 4.18 11.64 2.08
C SER A 90 3.87 10.14 2.05
N LEU A 91 2.79 9.73 1.38
CA LEU A 91 2.43 8.32 1.23
C LEU A 91 3.50 7.53 0.48
N TYR A 92 4.12 8.13 -0.53
CA TYR A 92 5.27 7.54 -1.19
C TYR A 92 6.44 7.32 -0.21
N LEU A 93 6.80 8.32 0.60
CA LEU A 93 7.87 8.18 1.61
C LEU A 93 7.53 7.14 2.70
N TRP A 94 6.26 7.06 3.14
CA TRP A 94 5.80 5.97 4.01
C TRP A 94 5.96 4.60 3.34
N GLY A 95 5.67 4.52 2.05
CA GLY A 95 5.90 3.34 1.23
C GLY A 95 7.38 2.97 1.07
N VAL A 96 8.30 3.95 1.07
CA VAL A 96 9.74 3.69 1.08
C VAL A 96 10.17 3.09 2.43
N LEU A 97 9.65 3.63 3.55
CA LEU A 97 9.87 3.03 4.88
C LEU A 97 9.29 1.61 4.96
N PHE A 98 8.17 1.36 4.28
CA PHE A 98 7.66 0.02 4.07
C PHE A 98 8.72 -0.81 3.37
N GLY A 99 9.12 -0.48 2.14
CA GLY A 99 10.09 -1.30 1.39
C GLY A 99 11.39 -1.60 2.13
N LEU A 100 11.86 -0.67 2.96
CA LEU A 100 13.08 -0.88 3.74
C LEU A 100 12.99 -2.05 4.75
N TYR A 101 11.82 -2.63 5.04
CA TYR A 101 11.72 -3.86 5.84
C TYR A 101 12.58 -4.99 5.26
N GLU A 102 12.72 -5.04 3.93
CA GLU A 102 13.51 -6.04 3.21
C GLU A 102 14.99 -6.04 3.61
N SER A 103 15.49 -4.92 4.13
CA SER A 103 16.84 -4.88 4.67
C SER A 103 16.99 -5.79 5.89
N TRP A 104 16.06 -5.76 6.83
CA TRP A 104 16.24 -6.45 8.11
C TRP A 104 15.65 -7.86 8.14
N ILE A 105 14.48 -8.03 7.52
CA ILE A 105 13.74 -9.30 7.58
C ILE A 105 14.34 -10.27 6.56
N THR A 106 14.21 -9.95 5.28
CA THR A 106 14.63 -10.83 4.18
C THR A 106 16.09 -10.61 3.78
N LYS A 107 16.72 -9.50 4.17
CA LYS A 107 18.14 -9.19 3.87
C LYS A 107 18.47 -9.19 2.38
N VAL A 108 17.45 -9.16 1.51
CA VAL A 108 17.63 -9.32 0.06
C VAL A 108 18.45 -8.19 -0.54
N ILE A 109 18.31 -6.96 -0.02
CA ILE A 109 19.12 -5.85 -0.51
C ILE A 109 20.62 -6.03 -0.26
N TRP A 110 21.00 -6.88 0.69
CA TRP A 110 22.40 -7.17 1.04
C TRP A 110 22.89 -8.52 0.53
N HIS A 111 21.98 -9.47 0.27
CA HIS A 111 22.31 -10.87 0.00
C HIS A 111 21.68 -11.43 -1.28
N GLY A 112 20.91 -10.62 -2.01
CA GLY A 112 20.21 -11.00 -3.23
C GLY A 112 18.94 -11.81 -2.99
N TYR A 113 18.07 -11.87 -4.00
CA TYR A 113 16.84 -12.66 -3.95
C TYR A 113 17.07 -14.18 -3.95
N GLY A 114 18.22 -14.64 -4.45
CA GLY A 114 18.56 -16.06 -4.52
C GLY A 114 18.96 -16.68 -3.17
N GLY A 115 19.28 -15.86 -2.17
CA GLY A 115 19.82 -16.34 -0.89
C GLY A 115 21.22 -16.95 -1.02
N ASP A 116 21.91 -16.70 -2.14
CA ASP A 116 23.23 -17.24 -2.49
C ASP A 116 24.32 -16.15 -2.46
N GLY A 117 23.99 -14.95 -1.96
CA GLY A 117 24.88 -13.80 -1.94
C GLY A 117 25.05 -13.12 -3.30
N LYS A 118 24.34 -13.55 -4.34
CA LYS A 118 24.44 -12.96 -5.68
C LYS A 118 23.25 -12.06 -5.97
N PHE A 119 23.55 -10.85 -6.42
CA PHE A 119 22.52 -9.91 -6.85
C PHE A 119 22.10 -10.19 -8.29
N VAL A 120 20.79 -10.11 -8.55
CA VAL A 120 20.22 -10.47 -9.86
C VAL A 120 20.77 -9.59 -10.98
N MET A 121 21.06 -8.32 -10.68
CA MET A 121 21.55 -7.32 -11.65
C MET A 121 22.83 -6.61 -11.20
N GLY A 122 23.66 -7.28 -10.41
CA GLY A 122 24.83 -6.66 -9.79
C GLY A 122 24.48 -5.70 -8.66
N SER A 123 25.42 -4.86 -8.25
CA SER A 123 25.28 -4.01 -7.06
C SER A 123 25.59 -2.53 -7.31
N ILE A 124 25.02 -1.68 -6.45
CA ILE A 124 25.44 -0.29 -6.22
C ILE A 124 26.06 -0.26 -4.82
N GLY A 125 27.38 -0.28 -4.75
CA GLY A 125 28.09 -0.44 -3.48
C GLY A 125 27.71 -1.77 -2.81
N PRO A 126 27.27 -1.77 -1.52
CA PRO A 126 26.89 -2.99 -0.82
C PRO A 126 25.45 -3.46 -1.11
N TYR A 127 24.71 -2.78 -1.99
CA TYR A 127 23.29 -3.04 -2.23
C TYR A 127 23.04 -3.63 -3.61
N GLY A 128 22.15 -4.63 -3.70
CA GLY A 128 21.69 -5.16 -4.99
C GLY A 128 20.96 -4.11 -5.83
N PHE A 129 21.28 -4.02 -7.12
CA PHE A 129 20.73 -3.00 -8.02
C PHE A 129 19.22 -3.16 -8.20
N SER A 130 18.73 -4.37 -8.46
CA SER A 130 17.30 -4.67 -8.62
C SER A 130 16.55 -4.66 -7.28
N GLU A 131 17.22 -5.11 -6.24
CA GLU A 131 16.73 -5.24 -4.89
C GLU A 131 16.45 -3.85 -4.30
N ILE A 132 17.33 -2.87 -4.54
CA ILE A 132 17.09 -1.49 -4.12
C ILE A 132 15.94 -0.84 -4.92
N SER A 133 15.74 -1.17 -6.20
CA SER A 133 14.58 -0.68 -6.95
C SER A 133 13.26 -1.17 -6.37
N MET A 134 13.23 -2.38 -5.81
CA MET A 134 12.05 -2.92 -5.14
C MET A 134 11.70 -2.11 -3.89
N VAL A 135 12.70 -1.66 -3.13
CA VAL A 135 12.52 -0.78 -1.97
C VAL A 135 11.96 0.60 -2.36
N PHE A 136 12.46 1.19 -3.46
CA PHE A 136 12.11 2.56 -3.84
C PHE A 136 10.97 2.69 -4.86
N ILE A 137 10.55 1.62 -5.54
CA ILE A 137 9.44 1.66 -6.50
C ILE A 137 8.37 0.63 -6.16
N PHE A 138 8.73 -0.65 -6.15
CA PHE A 138 7.73 -1.71 -6.06
C PHE A 138 6.96 -1.66 -4.74
N HIS A 139 7.65 -1.66 -3.60
CA HIS A 139 6.98 -1.62 -2.29
C HIS A 139 6.18 -0.33 -2.06
N PRO A 140 6.71 0.88 -2.33
CA PRO A 140 5.93 2.10 -2.18
C PRO A 140 4.64 2.10 -3.00
N VAL A 141 4.69 1.57 -4.23
CA VAL A 141 3.55 1.56 -5.13
C VAL A 141 2.63 0.38 -4.86
N ALA A 142 3.14 -0.84 -4.99
CA ALA A 142 2.37 -2.08 -4.95
C ALA A 142 2.02 -2.52 -3.52
N ALA A 143 2.90 -2.33 -2.53
CA ALA A 143 2.63 -2.75 -1.15
C ALA A 143 1.90 -1.69 -0.32
N PHE A 144 1.95 -0.41 -0.73
CA PHE A 144 1.39 0.68 0.07
C PHE A 144 0.36 1.55 -0.67
N ILE A 145 0.76 2.29 -1.71
CA ILE A 145 -0.12 3.26 -2.38
C ILE A 145 -1.31 2.59 -3.05
N LEU A 146 -1.08 1.52 -3.83
CA LEU A 146 -2.11 0.82 -4.58
C LEU A 146 -3.16 0.18 -3.66
N PRO A 147 -2.80 -0.66 -2.66
CA PRO A 147 -3.79 -1.23 -1.75
C PRO A 147 -4.52 -0.15 -0.93
N LEU A 148 -3.87 0.95 -0.55
CA LEU A 148 -4.55 2.07 0.10
C LEU A 148 -5.55 2.78 -0.83
N ALA A 149 -5.23 2.92 -2.12
CA ALA A 149 -6.15 3.46 -3.12
C ALA A 149 -7.36 2.53 -3.31
N VAL A 150 -7.15 1.21 -3.33
CA VAL A 150 -8.24 0.22 -3.34
C VAL A 150 -9.08 0.33 -2.06
N ALA A 151 -8.46 0.47 -0.89
CA ALA A 151 -9.19 0.70 0.36
C ALA A 151 -10.05 1.97 0.30
N CYS A 152 -9.56 3.05 -0.31
CA CYS A 152 -10.32 4.29 -0.54
C CYS A 152 -11.48 4.13 -1.54
N LEU A 153 -11.40 3.16 -2.45
CA LEU A 153 -12.48 2.81 -3.38
C LEU A 153 -13.53 1.92 -2.72
N LEU A 154 -13.09 1.01 -1.86
CA LEU A 154 -13.98 0.14 -1.10
C LEU A 154 -14.67 0.94 0.02
N CYS A 155 -14.00 1.93 0.61
CA CYS A 155 -14.50 2.80 1.69
C CYS A 155 -14.36 4.29 1.31
N PRO A 156 -15.35 4.88 0.62
CA PRO A 156 -15.28 6.26 0.12
C PRO A 156 -14.96 7.34 1.17
N PRO A 157 -15.41 7.24 2.45
CA PRO A 157 -15.04 8.21 3.48
C PRO A 157 -13.51 8.39 3.66
N LEU A 158 -12.71 7.36 3.37
CA LEU A 158 -11.24 7.44 3.45
C LEU A 158 -10.65 8.48 2.49
N ARG A 159 -11.35 8.83 1.40
CA ARG A 159 -10.89 9.87 0.46
C ARG A 159 -10.82 11.25 1.09
N ARG A 160 -11.51 11.49 2.21
CA ARG A 160 -11.33 12.72 2.98
C ARG A 160 -9.92 12.83 3.55
N VAL A 161 -9.34 11.69 3.94
CA VAL A 161 -8.00 11.61 4.54
C VAL A 161 -6.92 11.44 3.47
N PHE A 162 -7.21 10.68 2.40
CA PHE A 162 -6.29 10.40 1.30
C PHE A 162 -6.82 10.88 -0.06
N PRO A 163 -7.13 12.18 -0.22
CA PRO A 163 -7.79 12.69 -1.43
C PRO A 163 -6.92 12.55 -2.68
N ASP A 164 -5.60 12.60 -2.53
CA ASP A 164 -4.69 12.58 -3.68
C ASP A 164 -4.73 11.23 -4.41
N LEU A 165 -5.10 10.13 -3.73
CA LEU A 165 -5.14 8.78 -4.33
C LEU A 165 -6.19 8.59 -5.42
N ALA A 166 -7.11 9.55 -5.59
CA ALA A 166 -8.01 9.60 -6.74
C ALA A 166 -7.28 9.71 -8.09
N TRP A 167 -5.98 10.08 -8.10
CA TRP A 167 -5.18 10.13 -9.32
C TRP A 167 -5.13 8.77 -10.06
N LEU A 168 -5.19 7.65 -9.32
CA LEU A 168 -5.08 6.31 -9.88
C LEU A 168 -6.16 6.04 -10.93
N THR A 169 -7.30 6.73 -10.84
CA THR A 169 -8.45 6.58 -11.73
C THR A 169 -8.68 7.82 -12.61
N SER A 170 -7.79 8.83 -12.52
CA SER A 170 -7.84 10.05 -13.32
C SER A 170 -7.79 9.77 -14.82
N ARG A 171 -8.49 10.61 -15.61
CA ARG A 171 -8.49 10.52 -17.09
C ARG A 171 -7.35 11.29 -17.76
N ALA A 172 -6.58 12.05 -16.97
CA ALA A 172 -5.44 12.81 -17.48
C ALA A 172 -4.49 11.91 -18.29
N ARG A 173 -3.97 12.42 -19.40
CA ARG A 173 -3.08 11.67 -20.31
C ARG A 173 -1.88 11.09 -19.55
N LEU A 174 -1.26 11.88 -18.67
CA LEU A 174 -0.15 11.44 -17.83
C LEU A 174 -0.55 10.28 -16.89
N ALA A 175 -1.69 10.39 -16.20
CA ALA A 175 -2.17 9.31 -15.32
C ALA A 175 -2.46 8.01 -16.08
N ARG A 176 -2.95 8.12 -17.31
CA ARG A 176 -3.13 6.97 -18.20
C ARG A 176 -1.79 6.35 -18.60
N GLY A 177 -0.81 7.17 -19.00
CA GLY A 177 0.54 6.72 -19.32
C GLY A 177 1.19 5.98 -18.15
N VAL A 178 1.11 6.54 -16.94
CA VAL A 178 1.61 5.89 -15.71
C VAL A 178 0.91 4.56 -15.45
N ARG A 179 -0.43 4.48 -15.60
CA ARG A 179 -1.15 3.20 -15.45
C ARG A 179 -0.70 2.15 -16.45
N VAL A 180 -0.56 2.52 -17.73
CA VAL A 180 -0.10 1.59 -18.79
C VAL A 180 1.31 1.11 -18.47
N TYR A 181 2.20 2.02 -18.06
CA TYR A 181 3.53 1.68 -17.63
C TYR A 181 3.52 0.68 -16.45
N LEU A 182 2.75 0.95 -15.38
CA LEU A 182 2.64 0.05 -14.24
C LEU A 182 2.08 -1.32 -14.63
N ILE A 183 1.09 -1.37 -15.53
CA ILE A 183 0.52 -2.63 -16.03
C ILE A 183 1.59 -3.47 -16.75
N ALA A 184 2.30 -2.86 -17.71
CA ALA A 184 3.35 -3.55 -18.46
C ALA A 184 4.49 -3.98 -17.53
N SER A 185 4.94 -3.07 -16.68
CA SER A 185 6.05 -3.24 -15.75
C SER A 185 5.80 -4.37 -14.73
N PHE A 186 4.65 -4.36 -14.05
CA PHE A 186 4.28 -5.45 -13.14
C PHE A 186 3.97 -6.75 -13.86
N GLY A 187 3.37 -6.70 -15.05
CA GLY A 187 3.11 -7.89 -15.85
C GLY A 187 4.40 -8.63 -16.25
N ILE A 188 5.44 -7.89 -16.65
CA ILE A 188 6.77 -8.45 -16.99
C ILE A 188 7.42 -9.10 -15.76
N VAL A 189 7.41 -8.42 -14.61
CA VAL A 189 7.98 -8.96 -13.36
C VAL A 189 7.22 -10.21 -12.90
N LEU A 190 5.89 -10.15 -12.91
CA LEU A 190 5.03 -11.30 -12.61
C LEU A 190 5.33 -12.49 -13.52
N ALA A 191 5.43 -12.27 -14.84
CA ALA A 191 5.75 -13.34 -15.78
C ALA A 191 7.08 -14.01 -15.44
N MET A 192 8.15 -13.24 -15.24
CA MET A 192 9.47 -13.78 -14.90
C MET A 192 9.44 -14.60 -13.61
N ASN A 193 8.73 -14.13 -12.60
CA ASN A 193 8.74 -14.76 -11.29
C ASN A 193 7.64 -15.81 -11.08
N SER A 194 6.68 -15.95 -11.99
CA SER A 194 5.52 -16.82 -11.82
C SER A 194 5.80 -18.33 -11.76
N GLY A 195 6.98 -18.77 -12.22
CA GLY A 195 7.26 -20.20 -12.42
C GLY A 195 6.62 -20.80 -13.68
N GLY A 196 6.03 -19.97 -14.56
CA GLY A 196 5.45 -20.38 -15.84
C GLY A 196 3.91 -20.32 -15.88
N PRO A 197 3.31 -20.61 -17.06
CA PRO A 197 1.89 -20.37 -17.31
C PRO A 197 0.95 -21.22 -16.43
N VAL A 198 1.31 -22.48 -16.17
CA VAL A 198 0.49 -23.38 -15.35
C VAL A 198 0.41 -22.89 -13.90
N HIS A 199 1.56 -22.52 -13.31
CA HIS A 199 1.61 -21.95 -11.96
C HIS A 199 0.83 -20.65 -11.89
N LEU A 200 1.00 -19.75 -12.85
CA LEU A 200 0.27 -18.49 -12.89
C LEU A 200 -1.25 -18.72 -13.00
N ALA A 201 -1.69 -19.68 -13.83
CA ALA A 201 -3.12 -19.98 -14.02
C ALA A 201 -3.77 -20.54 -12.75
N ALA A 202 -3.08 -21.45 -12.05
CA ALA A 202 -3.57 -22.01 -10.78
C ALA A 202 -3.73 -20.91 -9.71
N ASN A 203 -2.73 -20.02 -9.59
CA ASN A 203 -2.78 -18.90 -8.65
C ASN A 203 -3.82 -17.85 -9.05
N LEU A 204 -4.06 -17.65 -10.34
CA LEU A 204 -5.07 -16.71 -10.84
C LEU A 204 -6.47 -17.09 -10.36
N ALA A 205 -6.82 -18.38 -10.36
CA ALA A 205 -8.10 -18.85 -9.84
C ALA A 205 -8.30 -18.46 -8.37
N ILE A 206 -7.25 -18.64 -7.54
CA ILE A 206 -7.24 -18.25 -6.12
C ILE A 206 -7.41 -16.73 -6.00
N VAL A 207 -6.64 -15.93 -6.74
CA VAL A 207 -6.73 -14.46 -6.72
C VAL A 207 -8.12 -13.98 -7.12
N LEU A 208 -8.72 -14.56 -8.17
CA LEU A 208 -10.08 -14.20 -8.58
C LEU A 208 -11.11 -14.52 -7.49
N ALA A 209 -11.02 -15.69 -6.85
CA ALA A 209 -11.89 -16.04 -5.73
C ALA A 209 -11.74 -15.06 -4.57
N LEU A 210 -10.50 -14.69 -4.22
CA LEU A 210 -10.19 -13.70 -3.18
C LEU A 210 -10.71 -12.30 -3.52
N LEU A 211 -10.58 -11.85 -4.77
CA LEU A 211 -11.12 -10.56 -5.22
C LEU A 211 -12.65 -10.54 -5.17
N VAL A 212 -13.31 -11.64 -5.57
CA VAL A 212 -14.76 -11.79 -5.42
C VAL A 212 -15.15 -11.72 -3.94
N LEU A 213 -14.44 -12.44 -3.07
CA LEU A 213 -14.67 -12.42 -1.62
C LEU A 213 -14.55 -11.00 -1.04
N VAL A 214 -13.47 -10.29 -1.35
CA VAL A 214 -13.27 -8.89 -0.96
C VAL A 214 -14.42 -8.03 -1.47
N SER A 215 -14.80 -8.15 -2.75
CA SER A 215 -15.85 -7.31 -3.35
C SER A 215 -17.23 -7.53 -2.73
N ARG A 216 -17.52 -8.75 -2.24
CA ARG A 216 -18.80 -9.10 -1.60
C ARG A 216 -18.81 -8.75 -0.12
N LEU A 217 -17.78 -9.15 0.63
CA LEU A 217 -17.72 -9.01 2.09
C LEU A 217 -17.34 -7.61 2.56
N ALA A 218 -16.68 -6.82 1.71
CA ALA A 218 -16.32 -5.45 2.06
C ALA A 218 -17.53 -4.52 2.07
N ARG A 219 -18.62 -4.80 1.32
CA ARG A 219 -19.76 -3.88 1.18
C ARG A 219 -20.48 -3.53 2.51
N PRO A 220 -20.79 -4.48 3.41
CA PRO A 220 -21.53 -4.16 4.64
C PRO A 220 -20.68 -3.45 5.69
N GLY A 221 -19.40 -3.82 5.84
CA GLY A 221 -18.50 -3.23 6.84
C GLY A 221 -17.97 -1.83 6.48
N LEU A 222 -17.91 -1.51 5.19
CA LEU A 222 -17.36 -0.25 4.70
C LEU A 222 -18.39 0.89 4.59
N ALA A 223 -19.68 0.56 4.62
CA ALA A 223 -20.77 1.53 4.64
C ALA A 223 -21.04 2.12 6.04
N ALA A 224 -20.58 1.47 7.11
CA ALA A 224 -20.98 1.76 8.49
C ALA A 224 -19.95 2.54 9.34
N SER A 225 -18.78 2.89 8.79
CA SER A 225 -17.70 3.53 9.55
C SER A 225 -17.22 4.84 8.89
N ASP A 226 -16.62 5.74 9.67
CA ASP A 226 -15.91 6.93 9.15
C ASP A 226 -14.65 6.56 8.31
N GLY A 227 -14.45 5.28 8.00
CA GLY A 227 -13.34 4.77 7.19
C GLY A 227 -12.02 4.68 7.96
N VAL A 228 -11.68 5.71 8.72
CA VAL A 228 -10.37 5.86 9.37
C VAL A 228 -10.06 4.71 10.32
N ASP A 229 -11.04 4.31 11.14
CA ASP A 229 -10.90 3.19 12.07
C ASP A 229 -10.59 1.85 11.35
N ILE A 230 -10.87 1.73 10.05
CA ILE A 230 -10.49 0.54 9.29
C ILE A 230 -8.98 0.55 9.04
N VAL A 231 -8.42 1.64 8.50
CA VAL A 231 -7.01 1.71 8.09
C VAL A 231 -6.05 2.16 9.19
N ALA A 232 -6.55 2.69 10.31
CA ALA A 232 -5.72 3.14 11.42
C ALA A 232 -6.11 2.42 12.72
N PHE A 233 -5.10 1.95 13.44
CA PHE A 233 -5.31 1.36 14.76
C PHE A 233 -5.39 2.45 15.84
N ARG A 234 -6.26 2.21 16.82
CA ARG A 234 -6.28 2.95 18.09
C ARG A 234 -5.03 2.63 18.93
N ALA A 235 -4.81 3.36 20.01
CA ALA A 235 -3.59 3.25 20.84
C ALA A 235 -3.22 1.79 21.19
N LYS A 236 -4.13 1.02 21.80
CA LYS A 236 -3.87 -0.38 22.20
C LYS A 236 -3.50 -1.27 21.01
N GLY A 237 -4.27 -1.19 19.92
CA GLY A 237 -4.00 -2.00 18.72
C GLY A 237 -2.71 -1.60 18.01
N PHE A 238 -2.35 -0.31 18.05
CA PHE A 238 -1.08 0.18 17.51
C PHE A 238 0.11 -0.30 18.34
N VAL A 239 -0.01 -0.34 19.67
CA VAL A 239 1.03 -0.94 20.54
C VAL A 239 1.20 -2.41 20.22
N GLY A 240 0.11 -3.18 20.14
CA GLY A 240 0.18 -4.59 19.75
C GLY A 240 0.83 -4.80 18.38
N LEU A 241 0.53 -3.91 17.43
CA LEU A 241 1.16 -3.91 16.11
C LEU A 241 2.67 -3.65 16.16
N CYS A 242 3.11 -2.67 16.94
CA CYS A 242 4.53 -2.38 17.15
C CYS A 242 5.25 -3.55 17.83
N VAL A 243 4.65 -4.17 18.86
CA VAL A 243 5.20 -5.33 19.55
C VAL A 243 5.34 -6.51 18.57
N TYR A 244 4.30 -6.78 17.78
CA TYR A 244 4.34 -7.82 16.75
C TYR A 244 5.48 -7.58 15.74
N LEU A 245 5.60 -6.35 15.21
CA LEU A 245 6.68 -6.03 14.27
C LEU A 245 8.06 -6.11 14.93
N ALA A 246 8.23 -5.65 16.16
CA ALA A 246 9.50 -5.77 16.86
C ALA A 246 9.90 -7.25 17.04
N ALA A 247 8.96 -8.11 17.42
CA ALA A 247 9.19 -9.55 17.51
C ALA A 247 9.52 -10.17 16.15
N LEU A 248 8.76 -9.82 15.11
CA LEU A 248 8.99 -10.30 13.75
C LEU A 248 10.38 -9.90 13.23
N TYR A 249 10.78 -8.64 13.41
CA TYR A 249 12.11 -8.17 13.03
C TYR A 249 13.20 -8.87 13.85
N GLY A 250 13.05 -8.98 15.17
CA GLY A 250 14.04 -9.66 16.02
C GLY A 250 14.24 -11.12 15.61
N LEU A 251 13.14 -11.87 15.46
CA LEU A 251 13.19 -13.28 15.08
C LEU A 251 13.74 -13.48 13.68
N THR A 252 13.22 -12.76 12.68
CA THR A 252 13.65 -12.94 11.29
C THR A 252 15.05 -12.39 11.02
N TYR A 253 15.46 -11.32 11.69
CA TYR A 253 16.83 -10.82 11.58
C TYR A 253 17.85 -11.87 12.04
N VAL A 254 17.57 -12.57 13.14
CA VAL A 254 18.47 -13.59 13.72
C VAL A 254 18.37 -14.92 12.97
N PHE A 255 17.16 -15.41 12.70
CA PHE A 255 16.94 -16.79 12.26
C PHE A 255 16.69 -16.94 10.75
N LEU A 256 16.13 -15.93 10.07
CA LEU A 256 15.86 -16.01 8.64
C LEU A 256 17.11 -15.59 7.86
N MET A 257 17.76 -16.51 7.15
CA MET A 257 19.00 -16.25 6.38
C MET A 257 20.10 -15.57 7.23
N PRO A 258 20.62 -16.23 8.28
CA PRO A 258 21.65 -15.66 9.15
C PRO A 258 22.95 -15.31 8.42
N ALA A 259 23.24 -15.98 7.29
CA ALA A 259 24.39 -15.72 6.41
C ALA A 259 24.25 -14.40 5.62
N GLY A 260 23.03 -13.88 5.44
CA GLY A 260 22.78 -12.63 4.73
C GLY A 260 23.00 -11.36 5.57
N ARG A 261 23.53 -11.49 6.80
CA ARG A 261 23.78 -10.33 7.68
C ARG A 261 25.00 -9.55 7.17
N PRO A 262 24.86 -8.25 6.89
CA PRO A 262 25.95 -7.45 6.37
C PRO A 262 26.83 -6.94 7.52
N SER A 263 27.97 -6.36 7.17
CA SER A 263 28.85 -5.70 8.13
C SER A 263 28.15 -4.52 8.83
N VAL A 264 28.60 -4.19 10.04
CA VAL A 264 28.05 -3.07 10.83
C VAL A 264 28.03 -1.75 10.03
N PRO A 265 29.10 -1.37 9.27
CA PRO A 265 29.05 -0.16 8.45
C PRO A 265 27.92 -0.14 7.41
N VAL A 266 27.60 -1.27 6.78
CA VAL A 266 26.51 -1.36 5.80
C VAL A 266 25.14 -1.22 6.49
N GLN A 267 25.00 -1.75 7.71
CA GLN A 267 23.79 -1.56 8.52
C GLN A 267 23.63 -0.08 8.90
N LEU A 268 24.70 0.58 9.33
CA LEU A 268 24.72 2.02 9.61
C LEU A 268 24.38 2.85 8.38
N LEU A 269 24.92 2.49 7.21
CA LEU A 269 24.58 3.14 5.94
C LEU A 269 23.09 2.94 5.59
N THR A 270 22.52 1.77 5.89
CA THR A 270 21.08 1.51 5.68
C THR A 270 20.24 2.42 6.57
N PHE A 271 20.65 2.68 7.82
CA PHE A 271 19.97 3.64 8.70
C PHE A 271 19.98 5.08 8.16
N VAL A 272 20.94 5.46 7.31
CA VAL A 272 20.94 6.77 6.64
C VAL A 272 19.71 6.91 5.73
N PHE A 273 19.30 5.87 5.02
CA PHE A 273 18.07 5.90 4.21
C PHE A 273 16.83 6.13 5.09
N TYR A 274 16.72 5.43 6.22
CA TYR A 274 15.66 5.67 7.20
C TYR A 274 15.66 7.11 7.69
N ALA A 275 16.82 7.64 8.11
CA ALA A 275 16.96 8.99 8.63
C ALA A 275 16.53 10.04 7.60
N ILE A 276 16.98 9.94 6.35
CA ILE A 276 16.61 10.85 5.26
C ILE A 276 15.09 10.84 5.04
N VAL A 277 14.48 9.66 4.96
CA VAL A 277 13.04 9.52 4.71
C VAL A 277 12.21 10.03 5.89
N ILE A 278 12.61 9.73 7.13
CA ILE A 278 11.93 10.19 8.35
C ILE A 278 12.04 11.71 8.48
N VAL A 279 13.22 12.31 8.27
CA VAL A 279 13.40 13.76 8.26
C VAL A 279 12.55 14.39 7.16
N GLY A 280 12.53 13.78 5.98
CA GLY A 280 11.66 14.15 4.88
C GLY A 280 10.19 14.21 5.28
N LEU A 281 9.66 13.12 5.85
CA LEU A 281 8.30 13.04 6.37
C LEU A 281 8.02 14.10 7.44
N ARG A 282 8.97 14.36 8.35
CA ARG A 282 8.82 15.42 9.35
C ARG A 282 8.72 16.82 8.74
N ARG A 283 9.30 17.06 7.56
CA ARG A 283 9.22 18.36 6.85
C ARG A 283 7.91 18.58 6.08
N HIS A 284 7.13 17.54 5.81
CA HIS A 284 5.81 17.74 5.18
C HIS A 284 4.89 18.55 6.09
N ARG A 285 3.75 19.05 5.59
CA ARG A 285 2.73 19.70 6.44
C ARG A 285 1.66 18.72 6.87
N ARG A 286 1.07 18.95 8.05
CA ARG A 286 -0.05 18.14 8.53
C ARG A 286 -1.23 18.56 7.67
N ARG A 287 -1.93 17.58 7.10
CA ARG A 287 -3.11 17.82 6.28
C ARG A 287 -4.35 17.45 7.07
N GLU A 288 -5.28 18.39 7.16
CA GLU A 288 -6.60 18.12 7.71
C GLU A 288 -7.48 17.37 6.70
N PRO A 289 -8.40 16.51 7.17
CA PRO A 289 -9.33 15.82 6.29
C PRO A 289 -10.19 16.80 5.47
N VAL A 290 -10.38 16.51 4.18
CA VAL A 290 -11.21 17.33 3.30
C VAL A 290 -12.71 17.16 3.66
N PRO A 291 -13.55 18.22 3.59
CA PRO A 291 -14.95 18.17 4.03
C PRO A 291 -15.85 17.25 3.19
N THR A 292 -15.71 17.26 1.86
CA THR A 292 -16.61 16.56 0.93
C THR A 292 -15.84 15.85 -0.17
N VAL A 293 -16.36 14.70 -0.59
CA VAL A 293 -15.82 13.92 -1.71
C VAL A 293 -16.97 13.57 -2.64
N PRO A 294 -16.90 13.90 -3.95
CA PRO A 294 -17.91 13.52 -4.92
C PRO A 294 -18.10 12.00 -4.96
N ARG A 295 -19.35 11.53 -4.87
CA ARG A 295 -19.70 10.10 -4.77
C ARG A 295 -19.89 9.41 -6.13
N ASP A 296 -20.15 10.17 -7.19
CA ASP A 296 -20.74 9.64 -8.43
C ASP A 296 -19.76 8.86 -9.32
N THR A 297 -18.45 8.88 -9.03
CA THR A 297 -17.44 8.21 -9.86
C THR A 297 -17.04 6.82 -9.37
N LEU A 298 -17.45 6.41 -8.16
CA LEU A 298 -16.86 5.27 -7.45
C LEU A 298 -16.94 3.94 -8.22
N ARG A 299 -18.12 3.62 -8.80
CA ARG A 299 -18.34 2.36 -9.53
C ARG A 299 -17.42 2.26 -10.75
N ARG A 300 -17.26 3.36 -11.48
CA ARG A 300 -16.39 3.44 -12.65
C ARG A 300 -14.93 3.29 -12.25
N GLU A 301 -14.53 3.94 -11.18
CA GLU A 301 -13.17 3.87 -10.67
C GLU A 301 -12.80 2.47 -10.19
N MET A 302 -13.70 1.81 -9.45
CA MET A 302 -13.52 0.41 -9.06
C MET A 302 -13.37 -0.49 -10.29
N ARG A 303 -14.21 -0.32 -11.32
CA ARG A 303 -14.06 -1.04 -12.59
C ARG A 303 -12.70 -0.78 -13.24
N SER A 304 -12.20 0.45 -13.22
CA SER A 304 -10.88 0.79 -13.77
C SER A 304 -9.74 0.07 -13.04
N VAL A 305 -9.83 -0.03 -11.71
CA VAL A 305 -8.82 -0.76 -10.90
C VAL A 305 -8.89 -2.26 -11.19
N LEU A 306 -10.08 -2.84 -11.21
CA LEU A 306 -10.28 -4.26 -11.53
C LEU A 306 -9.76 -4.59 -12.93
N VAL A 307 -10.03 -3.73 -13.92
CA VAL A 307 -9.47 -3.86 -15.28
C VAL A 307 -7.94 -3.78 -15.22
N GLY A 308 -7.36 -2.82 -14.49
CA GLY A 308 -5.91 -2.73 -14.33
C GLY A 308 -5.29 -4.00 -13.73
N PHE A 309 -5.90 -4.57 -12.70
CA PHE A 309 -5.45 -5.83 -12.08
C PHE A 309 -5.55 -6.99 -13.07
N ALA A 310 -6.69 -7.12 -13.76
CA ALA A 310 -6.86 -8.12 -14.81
C ALA A 310 -5.84 -7.95 -15.94
N SER A 311 -5.50 -6.71 -16.32
CA SER A 311 -4.49 -6.43 -17.34
C SER A 311 -3.08 -6.82 -16.89
N VAL A 312 -2.68 -6.56 -15.64
CA VAL A 312 -1.39 -7.05 -15.10
C VAL A 312 -1.30 -8.56 -15.20
N LEU A 313 -2.36 -9.26 -14.75
CA LEU A 313 -2.43 -10.72 -14.77
C LEU A 313 -2.43 -11.27 -16.21
N ALA A 314 -3.13 -10.61 -17.13
CA ALA A 314 -3.14 -10.99 -18.55
C ALA A 314 -1.77 -10.80 -19.21
N VAL A 315 -1.10 -9.67 -18.99
CA VAL A 315 0.28 -9.45 -19.49
C VAL A 315 1.21 -10.50 -18.89
N GLY A 316 1.10 -10.75 -17.58
CA GLY A 316 1.84 -11.82 -16.91
C GLY A 316 1.61 -13.19 -17.56
N MET A 317 0.35 -13.54 -17.84
CA MET A 317 -0.03 -14.80 -18.48
C MET A 317 0.56 -14.93 -19.88
N ILE A 318 0.42 -13.89 -20.71
CA ILE A 318 0.93 -13.87 -22.09
C ILE A 318 2.45 -14.04 -22.13
N LEU A 319 3.17 -13.45 -21.17
CA LEU A 319 4.63 -13.48 -21.14
C LEU A 319 5.19 -14.69 -20.36
N SER A 320 4.40 -15.34 -19.51
CA SER A 320 4.86 -16.48 -18.69
C SER A 320 5.40 -17.70 -19.47
N PRO A 321 5.04 -17.99 -20.74
CA PRO A 321 5.73 -19.02 -21.52
C PRO A 321 7.21 -18.70 -21.80
N LEU A 322 7.64 -17.45 -21.59
CA LEU A 322 9.03 -17.01 -21.73
C LEU A 322 9.82 -17.14 -20.42
N THR A 323 9.21 -17.57 -19.32
CA THR A 323 9.92 -17.77 -18.05
C THR A 323 11.11 -18.72 -18.24
N GLY A 324 12.29 -18.31 -17.76
CA GLY A 324 13.54 -19.07 -17.92
C GLY A 324 14.21 -18.95 -19.30
N ARG A 325 13.59 -18.25 -20.26
CA ARG A 325 14.18 -18.01 -21.59
C ARG A 325 14.90 -16.65 -21.64
N PRO A 326 16.02 -16.53 -22.39
CA PRO A 326 16.73 -15.27 -22.52
C PRO A 326 15.88 -14.06 -22.95
N ALA A 327 14.85 -14.31 -23.76
CA ALA A 327 13.94 -13.29 -24.28
C ALA A 327 13.21 -12.47 -23.20
N ILE A 328 12.95 -13.03 -22.00
CA ILE A 328 12.28 -12.29 -20.93
C ILE A 328 13.26 -11.42 -20.12
N PHE A 329 14.57 -11.68 -20.16
CA PHE A 329 15.53 -10.93 -19.35
C PHE A 329 15.69 -9.49 -19.83
N ALA A 330 15.76 -9.25 -21.14
CA ALA A 330 15.92 -7.90 -21.69
C ALA A 330 14.82 -6.92 -21.20
N PRO A 331 13.51 -7.22 -21.30
CA PRO A 331 12.47 -6.32 -20.80
C PRO A 331 12.49 -6.21 -19.27
N VAL A 332 12.87 -7.26 -18.54
CA VAL A 332 13.00 -7.19 -17.06
C VAL A 332 14.17 -6.28 -16.66
N VAL A 333 15.34 -6.44 -17.28
CA VAL A 333 16.51 -5.57 -17.04
C VAL A 333 16.17 -4.13 -17.38
N ALA A 334 15.56 -3.87 -18.54
CA ALA A 334 15.11 -2.53 -18.90
C ALA A 334 14.16 -1.94 -17.84
N ASN A 335 13.25 -2.77 -17.30
CA ASN A 335 12.33 -2.34 -16.26
C ASN A 335 13.05 -1.91 -14.97
N PHE A 336 14.01 -2.69 -14.48
CA PHE A 336 14.79 -2.36 -13.29
C PHE A 336 15.74 -1.18 -13.52
N VAL A 337 16.35 -1.07 -14.70
CA VAL A 337 17.16 0.09 -15.11
C VAL A 337 16.34 1.38 -15.09
N ILE A 338 15.04 1.33 -15.38
CA ILE A 338 14.13 2.47 -15.24
C ILE A 338 13.71 2.66 -13.78
N TRP A 339 13.37 1.59 -13.06
CA TRP A 339 12.87 1.67 -11.68
C TRP A 339 13.88 2.29 -10.71
N THR A 340 15.14 1.88 -10.77
CA THR A 340 16.16 2.38 -9.84
C THR A 340 16.28 3.91 -9.86
N PRO A 341 16.61 4.57 -10.99
CA PRO A 341 16.69 6.02 -11.04
C PRO A 341 15.34 6.70 -10.79
N LEU A 342 14.23 6.13 -11.26
CA LEU A 342 12.90 6.67 -11.00
C LEU A 342 12.58 6.68 -9.50
N GLY A 343 12.96 5.64 -8.76
CA GLY A 343 12.74 5.52 -7.32
C GLY A 343 13.51 6.59 -6.54
N PHE A 344 14.79 6.78 -6.86
CA PHE A 344 15.58 7.86 -6.28
C PHE A 344 15.01 9.24 -6.64
N LEU A 345 14.59 9.44 -7.90
CA LEU A 345 13.99 10.70 -8.35
C LEU A 345 12.68 11.01 -7.61
N LEU A 346 11.77 10.04 -7.51
CA LEU A 346 10.49 10.21 -6.80
C LEU A 346 10.71 10.46 -5.30
N THR A 347 11.72 9.83 -4.71
CA THR A 347 12.16 10.09 -3.34
C THR A 347 12.64 11.54 -3.21
N GLY A 348 13.60 11.96 -4.04
CA GLY A 348 14.12 13.33 -4.05
C GLY A 348 13.03 14.39 -4.24
N VAL A 349 12.13 14.21 -5.22
CA VAL A 349 10.99 15.10 -5.45
C VAL A 349 10.07 15.16 -4.24
N SER A 350 9.81 14.02 -3.59
CA SER A 350 8.97 13.96 -2.39
C SER A 350 9.61 14.63 -1.17
N LEU A 351 10.94 14.54 -1.03
CA LEU A 351 11.72 15.26 -0.01
C LEU A 351 11.68 16.78 -0.23
N VAL A 352 11.94 17.23 -1.46
CA VAL A 352 11.94 18.66 -1.84
C VAL A 352 10.55 19.28 -1.66
N ARG A 353 9.48 18.55 -2.05
CA ARG A 353 8.10 19.01 -1.84
C ARG A 353 7.76 19.16 -0.36
N GLY A 354 8.31 18.32 0.51
CA GLY A 354 8.19 18.48 1.95
C GLY A 354 8.86 19.78 2.40
N ALA A 355 10.12 19.99 2.03
CA ALA A 355 10.90 21.16 2.41
C ALA A 355 10.26 22.50 1.97
N ARG A 356 9.80 22.61 0.72
CA ARG A 356 9.17 23.85 0.20
C ARG A 356 7.88 24.25 0.92
N ARG A 357 7.17 23.27 1.49
CA ARG A 357 5.95 23.54 2.27
C ARG A 357 6.26 23.90 3.70
N ALA A 358 7.46 23.61 4.21
CA ALA A 358 7.87 23.99 5.56
C ALA A 358 8.32 25.46 5.67
N SER A 359 8.69 26.09 4.55
CA SER A 359 9.25 27.44 4.49
C SER A 359 8.23 28.56 4.24
N VAL A 360 7.01 28.19 3.87
CA VAL A 360 5.82 29.06 3.95
C VAL A 360 5.23 28.85 5.34
#